data_AF-A0A352Z2K3-F1
#
_entry.id   AF-A0A352Z2K3-F1
#
_cell.length_a   1.000
_cell.length_b   1.000
_cell.length_c   1.000
_cell.angle_alpha   90.00
_cell.angle_beta   90.00
_cell.angle_gamma   90.00
#
_symmetry.space_group_name_H-M   'P 1'
#
loop_
_entity.id
_entity.type
_entity.pdbx_description
1 polymer ?
#
loop_
_entity_poly.entity_id
_entity_poly.type
_entity_poly.pdbx_seq_one_letter_code
_entity_poly.pdbx_strand_id
1 'polypeptide(L)'
;HMPRSGIEKNYLSLSRDLPLIIADSVGLRSHEVMEFLISKGYANIANLAGGIVEWEQDGMPLKTDLSEQLSGSCVCQLRPRNKG
;
A
#
# COMPACT_ATOMS: atom_id res chain seq x y z
N HIS A 1 4.17 -3.67 6.26
CA HIS A 1 2.88 -3.94 5.59
C HIS A 1 1.83 -4.21 6.67
N MET A 2 0.68 -3.51 6.66
CA MET A 2 -0.42 -3.70 7.61
C MET A 2 -1.73 -3.93 6.82
N PRO A 3 -2.33 -5.13 6.88
CA PRO A 3 -3.59 -5.40 6.19
C PRO A 3 -4.74 -4.53 6.72
N ARG A 4 -5.66 -4.11 5.84
CA ARG A 4 -6.79 -3.23 6.20
C ARG A 4 -7.58 -3.72 7.42
N SER A 5 -7.85 -5.03 7.48
CA SER A 5 -8.59 -5.67 8.57
C SER A 5 -7.92 -5.54 9.95
N GLY A 6 -6.62 -5.25 9.99
CA GLY A 6 -5.85 -5.07 11.21
C GLY A 6 -5.64 -3.62 11.62
N ILE A 7 -5.98 -2.63 10.79
CA ILE A 7 -5.61 -1.23 11.02
C ILE A 7 -6.26 -0.68 12.29
N GLU A 8 -7.58 -0.85 12.44
CA GLU A 8 -8.30 -0.34 13.63
C GLU A 8 -7.77 -0.91 14.94
N LYS A 9 -7.25 -2.15 14.91
CA LYS A 9 -6.70 -2.81 16.11
C LYS A 9 -5.26 -2.42 16.41
N ASN A 10 -4.47 -2.09 15.39
CA ASN A 10 -3.02 -1.99 15.51
C ASN A 10 -2.45 -0.59 15.23
N TYR A 11 -3.29 0.41 14.91
CA TYR A 11 -2.83 1.75 14.54
C TYR A 11 -2.01 2.46 15.64
N LEU A 12 -2.14 2.05 16.90
CA LEU A 12 -1.36 2.60 18.02
C LEU A 12 0.13 2.26 17.94
N SER A 13 0.53 1.29 17.11
CA SER A 13 1.93 0.96 16.87
C SER A 13 2.63 1.88 15.86
N LEU A 14 1.89 2.76 15.18
CA LEU A 14 2.46 3.73 14.25
C LEU A 14 3.05 4.92 15.04
N SER A 15 4.19 5.44 14.56
CA SER A 15 4.80 6.62 15.17
C SER A 15 3.95 7.86 14.91
N ARG A 16 3.74 8.67 15.96
CA ARG A 16 3.07 9.98 15.87
C ARG A 16 4.02 11.13 15.55
N ASP A 17 5.31 10.92 15.76
CA ASP A 17 6.34 11.96 15.67
C ASP A 17 7.04 11.99 14.30
N LEU A 18 6.78 11.00 13.46
CA LEU A 18 7.35 10.89 12.12
C LEU A 18 6.30 11.19 11.05
N PRO A 19 6.70 11.79 9.90
CA PRO A 19 5.83 11.85 8.74
C PRO A 19 5.41 10.45 8.29
N LEU A 20 4.12 10.25 8.08
CA LEU A 20 3.57 8.99 7.58
C LEU A 20 3.08 9.15 6.14
N ILE A 21 3.53 8.28 5.25
CA ILE A 21 2.95 8.13 3.91
C ILE A 21 2.15 6.82 3.90
N ILE A 22 0.85 6.91 3.64
CA ILE A 22 -0.03 5.75 3.52
C ILE A 22 -0.21 5.41 2.05
N ALA A 23 -0.05 4.14 1.70
CA ALA A 23 -0.16 3.65 0.34
C ALA A 23 -0.88 2.30 0.29
N ASP A 24 -1.64 2.11 -0.79
CA ASP A 24 -2.18 0.84 -1.26
C ASP A 24 -1.92 0.73 -2.78
N SER A 25 -2.64 -0.14 -3.48
CA SER A 25 -2.40 -0.34 -4.92
C SER A 25 -2.67 0.91 -5.75
N VAL A 26 -3.77 1.64 -5.49
CA VAL A 26 -4.29 2.70 -6.39
C VAL A 26 -4.65 4.01 -5.68
N GLY A 27 -4.35 4.16 -4.40
CA GLY A 27 -4.62 5.37 -3.60
C GLY A 27 -5.99 5.43 -2.92
N LEU A 28 -6.89 4.46 -3.13
CA LEU A 28 -8.29 4.55 -2.67
C LEU A 28 -8.49 4.11 -1.22
N ARG A 29 -8.02 2.91 -0.85
CA ARG A 29 -8.22 2.38 0.52
C ARG A 29 -7.24 3.03 1.48
N SER A 30 -6.08 3.42 0.99
CA SER A 30 -5.08 4.20 1.71
C SER A 30 -5.61 5.57 2.13
N HIS A 31 -6.42 6.22 1.29
CA HIS A 31 -7.11 7.46 1.64
C HIS A 31 -8.09 7.26 2.81
N GLU A 32 -8.94 6.23 2.79
CA GLU A 32 -9.84 5.92 3.92
C GLU A 32 -9.07 5.71 5.24
N VAL A 33 -7.92 5.04 5.16
CA VAL A 33 -7.04 4.80 6.31
C VAL A 33 -6.39 6.10 6.81
N MET A 34 -5.96 6.97 5.89
CA MET A 34 -5.43 8.29 6.24
C MET A 34 -6.47 9.10 7.02
N GLU A 35 -7.71 9.19 6.54
CA GLU A 35 -8.81 9.87 7.22
C GLU A 35 -9.07 9.28 8.62
N PHE A 36 -9.07 7.94 8.72
CA PHE A 36 -9.15 7.27 10.02
C PHE A 36 -8.01 7.69 10.95
N LEU A 37 -6.76 7.71 10.50
CA LEU A 37 -5.61 8.09 11.32
C LEU A 37 -5.65 9.58 11.70
N ILE A 38 -6.06 10.48 10.80
CA ILE A 38 -6.30 11.89 11.12
C ILE A 38 -7.32 12.01 12.26
N SER A 39 -8.42 11.23 12.21
CA SER A 39 -9.42 11.19 13.29
C SER A 39 -8.87 10.69 14.64
N LYS A 40 -7.71 10.02 14.64
CA LYS A 40 -6.99 9.55 15.85
C LYS A 40 -5.86 10.49 16.29
N GLY A 41 -5.74 11.65 15.65
CA GLY A 41 -4.78 12.70 15.98
C GLY A 41 -3.41 12.55 15.33
N TYR A 42 -3.30 11.82 14.22
CA TYR A 42 -2.10 11.87 13.38
C TYR A 42 -2.12 13.15 12.54
N ALA A 43 -1.12 14.00 12.72
CA ALA A 43 -1.10 15.34 12.10
C ALA A 43 -0.18 15.43 10.86
N ASN A 44 0.92 14.67 10.84
CA ASN A 44 1.89 14.68 9.74
C ASN A 44 1.74 13.41 8.90
N ILE A 45 0.69 13.37 8.10
CA ILE A 45 0.31 12.19 7.31
C ILE A 45 -0.11 12.60 5.89
N ALA A 46 0.25 11.79 4.90
CA ALA A 46 -0.12 11.99 3.50
C ALA A 46 -0.52 10.65 2.86
N ASN A 47 -1.42 10.74 1.87
CA ASN A 47 -1.77 9.63 1.00
C ASN A 47 -0.87 9.63 -0.25
N LEU A 48 -0.39 8.46 -0.67
CA LEU A 48 0.30 8.33 -1.95
C LEU A 48 -0.73 8.37 -3.09
N ALA A 49 -0.82 9.51 -3.78
CA ALA A 49 -1.66 9.65 -4.97
C ALA A 49 -1.28 8.61 -6.03
N GLY A 50 -2.28 7.98 -6.65
CA GLY A 50 -2.07 6.90 -7.61
C GLY A 50 -1.65 5.54 -7.04
N GLY A 51 -1.28 5.51 -5.75
CA GLY A 51 -0.79 4.32 -5.07
C GLY A 51 0.50 3.77 -5.69
N ILE A 52 0.77 2.50 -5.39
CA ILE A 52 1.97 1.80 -5.89
C ILE A 52 1.95 1.64 -7.43
N VAL A 53 0.77 1.59 -8.06
CA VAL A 53 0.66 1.46 -9.52
C VAL A 53 1.24 2.69 -10.23
N GLU A 54 0.87 3.91 -9.83
CA GLU A 54 1.42 5.12 -10.45
C GLU A 54 2.90 5.30 -10.10
N TRP A 55 3.30 4.97 -8.86
CA TRP A 55 4.70 4.94 -8.45
C TRP A 55 5.56 4.02 -9.36
N GLU A 56 5.06 2.83 -9.70
CA GLU A 56 5.73 1.93 -10.65
C GLU A 56 5.80 2.53 -12.05
N GLN A 57 4.70 3.12 -12.53
CA GLN A 57 4.61 3.73 -13.86
C GLN A 57 5.57 4.91 -14.02
N ASP A 58 5.79 5.68 -12.96
CA ASP A 58 6.74 6.79 -12.90
C ASP A 58 8.21 6.31 -12.84
N GLY A 59 8.46 5.00 -12.82
CA GLY A 59 9.80 4.42 -12.79
C GLY A 59 10.49 4.55 -11.43
N MET A 60 9.72 4.79 -10.36
CA MET A 60 10.25 4.92 -9.02
C MET A 60 10.68 3.55 -8.46
N PRO A 61 11.67 3.50 -7.55
CA PRO A 61 12.24 2.23 -7.09
C PRO A 61 11.21 1.39 -6.33
N LEU A 62 11.18 0.09 -6.60
CA LEU A 62 10.35 -0.89 -5.92
C LEU A 62 11.18 -2.08 -5.44
N LYS A 63 10.81 -2.60 -4.28
CA LYS A 63 11.28 -3.91 -3.80
C LYS A 63 10.21 -4.94 -4.10
N THR A 64 10.42 -5.71 -5.17
CA THR A 64 9.51 -6.79 -5.59
C THR A 64 10.06 -8.16 -5.23
N ASP A 65 9.20 -9.06 -4.78
CA ASP A 65 9.54 -10.48 -4.75
C ASP A 65 9.25 -11.09 -6.13
N LEU A 66 10.30 -11.43 -6.86
CA LEU A 66 10.19 -11.98 -8.20
C LEU A 66 9.53 -13.37 -8.20
N SER A 67 9.60 -14.12 -7.10
CA SER A 67 8.98 -15.45 -7.01
C SER A 67 7.44 -15.38 -6.96
N GLU A 68 6.91 -14.27 -6.45
CA GLU A 68 5.46 -14.03 -6.29
C GLU A 68 4.86 -13.23 -7.46
N GLN A 69 5.65 -12.86 -8.46
CA GLN A 69 5.15 -12.11 -9.60
C GLN A 69 4.21 -12.97 -10.44
N LEU A 70 3.00 -12.49 -10.71
CA LEU A 70 2.02 -13.19 -11.54
C LEU A 70 1.97 -12.62 -12.97
N SER A 71 1.60 -13.46 -13.93
CA SER A 71 1.38 -13.08 -15.33
C SER A 71 0.12 -13.78 -15.88
N GLY A 72 -0.61 -13.10 -16.77
CA GLY A 72 -1.85 -13.61 -17.38
C GLY A 72 -2.76 -12.45 -17.80
N SER A 73 -3.51 -12.59 -18.88
CA SER A 73 -4.36 -11.49 -19.39
C SER A 73 -5.71 -11.38 -18.68
N CYS A 74 -6.11 -12.42 -17.94
CA CYS A 74 -7.27 -12.45 -17.06
C CYS A 74 -6.89 -13.05 -15.72
N VAL A 75 -7.71 -12.81 -14.69
CA VAL A 75 -7.61 -13.48 -13.39
C VAL A 75 -7.54 -15.01 -13.54
N CYS A 76 -8.31 -15.57 -14.46
CA CYS A 76 -8.32 -17.00 -14.79
C CYS A 76 -7.00 -17.57 -15.35
N GLN A 77 -6.11 -16.71 -15.84
CA GLN A 77 -4.85 -17.08 -16.44
C GLN A 77 -3.65 -16.69 -15.58
N LEU A 78 -3.87 -16.07 -14.42
CA LEU A 78 -2.79 -15.66 -13.53
C LEU A 78 -1.96 -16.88 -13.11
N ARG A 79 -0.67 -16.83 -13.40
CA ARG A 79 0.32 -17.85 -13.03
C ARG A 79 1.61 -17.19 -12.57
N PRO A 80 2.38 -17.82 -11.66
CA PRO A 80 3.73 -17.38 -11.34
C PRO A 80 4.56 -17.17 -12.60
N ARG A 81 5.16 -16.00 -12.71
CA ARG A 81 5.96 -15.56 -13.86
C ARG A 81 7.34 -16.19 -13.84
N ASN A 82 7.96 -16.21 -12.66
CA ASN A 82 9.22 -16.89 -12.44
C ASN A 82 8.91 -18.22 -11.77
N LYS A 83 9.20 -19.32 -12.44
CA LYS A 83 9.17 -20.65 -11.80
C LYS A 83 10.46 -20.77 -10.99
N GLY A 84 10.34 -20.94 -9.68
CA GLY A 84 11.43 -21.44 -8.85
C GLY A 84 11.85 -22.86 -9.25
#